data_AF-A0A932LEG8-F1
#
_entry.id   AF-A0A932LEG8-F1
#
_cell.length_a   1.000
_cell.length_b   1.000
_cell.length_c   1.000
_cell.angle_alpha   90.00
_cell.angle_beta   90.00
_cell.angle_gamma   90.00
#
_symmetry.space_group_name_H-M   'P 1'
#
loop_
_entity.id
_entity.type
_entity.pdbx_description
1 polymer ?
#
loop_
_entity_poly.entity_id
_entity_poly.type
_entity_poly.pdbx_seq_one_letter_code
_entity_poly.pdbx_strand_id
1 'polypeptide(L)'
;MHETFRIPALDCAEELALIEKALDPVDGIESLQPNYLARTLRVEFDPTRTDPAQIAGRIARAGFPVEQAPTGRLPVIESKSPGVGHSTWIAAGLLLLAFTCWATGGALASLIAPLAIAATLIAGLSVARAGWRAVKLRALDMNVLMTIAAVGALALRDWFEAATAMLLFNVSLWLERSSMDRARRAVHGLVQLTPAVAHRIDAEGGTDVSPDDLLVGERVLVKPGERIPVDGVISAGESSVNQATITGESMPVEKTAGDEVYAGTHNGEGALEVRVDHPAAESTLAHIARQVEQAQVHRAPTARFVDQFARRYTPV
;
A
#
# COMPACT_ATOMS: atom_id res chain seq x y z
N MET A 1 14.55 -1.59 -20.15
CA MET A 1 14.99 -0.94 -18.88
C MET A 1 13.81 -0.98 -17.91
N HIS A 2 14.02 -0.88 -16.60
CA HIS A 2 12.92 -0.79 -15.66
C HIS A 2 13.08 0.38 -14.70
N GLU A 3 11.97 1.02 -14.34
CA GLU A 3 11.93 2.04 -13.30
C GLU A 3 10.75 1.82 -12.37
N THR A 4 10.94 2.15 -11.09
CA THR A 4 9.93 1.98 -10.05
C THR A 4 9.44 3.36 -9.61
N PHE A 5 8.15 3.62 -9.82
CA PHE A 5 7.50 4.86 -9.43
C PHE A 5 6.70 4.66 -8.15
N ARG A 6 6.79 5.57 -7.17
CA ARG A 6 5.90 5.55 -6.01
C ARG A 6 4.64 6.35 -6.33
N ILE A 7 3.49 5.70 -6.18
CA ILE A 7 2.18 6.28 -6.48
C ILE A 7 1.32 6.11 -5.22
N PRO A 8 1.22 7.13 -4.36
CA PRO A 8 0.52 7.02 -3.06
C PRO A 8 -0.93 6.58 -3.15
N ALA A 9 -1.58 6.79 -4.31
CA ALA A 9 -2.95 6.41 -4.58
C ALA A 9 -3.11 5.02 -5.24
N LEU A 10 -2.03 4.28 -5.47
CA LEU A 10 -2.07 2.93 -6.04
C LEU A 10 -2.43 1.90 -4.96
N ASP A 11 -3.71 1.85 -4.62
CA ASP A 11 -4.24 0.99 -3.55
C ASP A 11 -5.00 -0.23 -4.09
N CYS A 12 -5.57 -0.16 -5.30
CA CYS A 12 -6.28 -1.27 -5.91
C CYS A 12 -6.11 -1.36 -7.43
N ALA A 13 -6.73 -2.39 -8.01
CA ALA A 13 -6.67 -2.68 -9.44
C ALA A 13 -7.45 -1.67 -10.29
N GLU A 14 -8.42 -0.93 -9.71
CA GLU A 14 -9.12 0.15 -10.43
C GLU A 14 -8.16 1.30 -10.74
N GLU A 15 -7.36 1.75 -9.77
CA GLU A 15 -6.36 2.80 -10.04
C GLU A 15 -5.32 2.32 -11.04
N LEU A 16 -4.88 1.07 -10.95
CA LEU A 16 -3.99 0.49 -11.95
C LEU A 16 -4.60 0.52 -13.34
N ALA A 17 -5.86 0.12 -13.51
CA ALA A 17 -6.52 0.15 -14.82
C ALA A 17 -6.62 1.56 -15.41
N LEU A 18 -6.79 2.58 -14.56
CA LEU A 18 -6.76 3.98 -14.98
C LEU A 18 -5.34 4.43 -15.39
N ILE A 19 -4.32 3.98 -14.66
CA ILE A 19 -2.91 4.25 -14.98
C ILE A 19 -2.50 3.54 -16.29
N GLU A 20 -2.83 2.27 -16.45
CA GLU A 20 -2.64 1.49 -17.69
C GLU A 20 -3.23 2.24 -18.87
N LYS A 21 -4.47 2.73 -18.74
CA LYS A 21 -5.15 3.47 -19.80
C LYS A 21 -4.55 4.85 -20.08
N ALA A 22 -3.98 5.50 -19.07
CA ALA A 22 -3.25 6.75 -19.24
C ALA A 22 -1.90 6.55 -19.95
N LEU A 23 -1.33 5.36 -19.83
CA LEU A 23 -0.05 4.95 -20.40
C LEU A 23 -0.17 4.26 -21.77
N ASP A 24 -1.35 3.75 -22.13
CA ASP A 24 -1.67 3.14 -23.43
C ASP A 24 -1.17 3.95 -24.66
N PRO A 25 -1.21 5.31 -24.67
CA PRO A 25 -0.68 6.10 -25.78
C PRO A 25 0.85 6.27 -25.80
N VAL A 26 1.58 5.70 -24.84
CA VAL A 26 3.04 5.86 -24.70
C VAL A 26 3.71 4.64 -25.34
N ASP A 27 4.37 4.87 -26.48
CA ASP A 27 5.09 3.81 -27.18
C ASP A 27 6.35 3.38 -26.42
N GLY A 28 6.58 2.06 -26.36
CA GLY A 28 7.77 1.50 -25.73
C GLY A 28 7.58 1.05 -24.28
N ILE A 29 6.35 1.02 -23.75
CA ILE A 29 6.05 0.32 -22.49
C ILE A 29 5.88 -1.17 -22.79
N GLU A 30 6.64 -2.01 -22.10
CA GLU A 30 6.63 -3.48 -22.28
C GLU A 30 5.74 -4.16 -21.24
N SER A 31 5.89 -3.79 -19.97
CA SER A 31 5.11 -4.38 -18.88
C SER A 31 4.91 -3.43 -17.71
N LEU A 32 3.81 -3.64 -16.98
CA LEU A 32 3.44 -2.90 -15.78
C LEU A 32 3.24 -3.90 -14.63
N GLN A 33 4.08 -3.79 -13.59
CA GLN A 33 4.08 -4.67 -12.43
C GLN A 33 3.70 -3.86 -11.18
N PRO A 34 2.42 -3.91 -10.76
CA PRO A 34 1.96 -3.17 -9.60
C PRO A 34 2.40 -3.84 -8.30
N ASN A 35 2.72 -3.01 -7.31
CA ASN A 35 2.87 -3.42 -5.93
C ASN A 35 1.94 -2.55 -5.06
N TYR A 36 0.74 -3.07 -4.80
CA TYR A 36 -0.27 -2.39 -4.00
C TYR A 36 0.16 -2.22 -2.54
N LEU A 37 1.02 -3.09 -2.01
CA LEU A 37 1.49 -3.00 -0.63
C LEU A 37 2.46 -1.84 -0.46
N ALA A 38 3.48 -1.77 -1.32
CA ALA A 38 4.47 -0.70 -1.31
C ALA A 38 3.99 0.61 -1.97
N ARG A 39 2.81 0.60 -2.62
CA ARG A 39 2.29 1.71 -3.44
C ARG A 39 3.29 2.11 -4.52
N THR A 40 3.90 1.11 -5.15
CA THR A 40 4.87 1.30 -6.23
C THR A 40 4.41 0.61 -7.49
N LEU A 41 4.79 1.17 -8.64
CA LEU A 41 4.55 0.60 -9.95
C LEU A 41 5.92 0.45 -10.63
N ARG A 42 6.34 -0.79 -10.87
CA ARG A 42 7.49 -1.08 -11.70
C ARG A 42 7.05 -1.09 -13.16
N VAL A 43 7.69 -0.27 -13.98
CA VAL A 43 7.42 -0.13 -15.40
C VAL A 43 8.63 -0.60 -16.18
N GLU A 44 8.45 -1.59 -17.04
CA GLU A 44 9.45 -2.01 -18.02
C GLU A 44 9.21 -1.26 -19.32
N PHE A 45 10.26 -0.61 -19.84
CA PHE A 45 10.17 0.21 -21.03
C PHE A 45 11.46 0.19 -21.87
N ASP A 46 11.30 0.47 -23.16
CA ASP A 46 12.38 0.65 -24.14
C ASP A 46 12.94 2.09 -24.02
N PRO A 47 14.20 2.25 -23.57
CA PRO A 47 14.81 3.56 -23.36
C PRO A 47 15.05 4.34 -24.66
N THR A 48 14.93 3.70 -25.82
CA THR A 48 15.05 4.38 -27.12
C THR A 48 13.75 5.08 -27.54
N ARG A 49 12.61 4.70 -26.93
CA ARG A 49 11.28 5.18 -27.32
C ARG A 49 10.63 6.07 -26.28
N THR A 50 10.92 5.84 -24.99
CA THR A 50 10.31 6.57 -23.88
C THR A 50 11.30 6.79 -22.75
N ASP A 51 11.14 7.91 -22.07
CA ASP A 51 11.94 8.33 -20.90
C ASP A 51 11.09 8.27 -19.60
N PRO A 52 11.69 7.93 -18.45
CA PRO A 52 11.00 7.92 -17.16
C PRO A 52 10.25 9.20 -16.80
N ALA A 53 10.78 10.38 -17.15
CA ALA A 53 10.12 11.64 -16.87
C ALA A 53 8.81 11.78 -17.67
N GLN A 54 8.77 11.22 -18.87
CA GLN A 54 7.57 11.20 -19.71
C GLN A 54 6.50 10.27 -19.12
N ILE A 55 6.91 9.10 -18.62
CA ILE A 55 6.03 8.15 -17.92
C ILE A 55 5.45 8.81 -16.65
N ALA A 56 6.31 9.34 -15.78
CA ALA A 56 5.89 10.01 -14.55
C ALA A 56 4.96 11.21 -14.83
N GLY A 57 5.27 12.01 -15.86
CA GLY A 57 4.44 13.14 -16.28
C GLY A 57 3.06 12.72 -16.79
N ARG A 58 2.94 11.57 -17.47
CA ARG A 58 1.65 11.02 -17.92
C ARG A 58 0.80 10.53 -16.75
N ILE A 59 1.42 9.79 -15.82
CA ILE A 59 0.76 9.28 -14.61
C ILE A 59 0.25 10.47 -13.76
N ALA A 60 1.08 11.50 -13.57
CA ALA A 60 0.70 12.72 -12.85
C ALA A 60 -0.47 13.47 -13.53
N ARG A 61 -0.45 13.61 -14.86
CA ARG A 61 -1.55 14.24 -15.62
C ARG A 61 -2.86 13.45 -15.55
N ALA A 62 -2.80 12.13 -15.33
CA ALA A 62 -3.96 11.30 -15.08
C ALA A 62 -4.54 11.47 -13.66
N GLY A 63 -3.89 12.28 -12.82
CA GLY A 63 -4.32 12.58 -11.45
C GLY A 63 -3.74 11.62 -10.41
N PHE A 64 -2.66 10.92 -10.75
CA PHE A 64 -1.91 10.05 -9.85
C PHE A 64 -0.54 10.68 -9.61
N PRO A 65 -0.35 11.47 -8.54
CA PRO A 65 0.94 12.10 -8.28
C PRO A 65 2.01 11.02 -8.09
N VAL A 66 3.13 11.18 -8.81
CA VAL A 66 4.28 10.31 -8.72
C VAL A 66 5.29 10.93 -7.77
N GLU A 67 5.66 10.19 -6.75
CA GLU A 67 6.78 10.50 -5.87
C GLU A 67 8.00 9.68 -6.30
N GLN A 68 9.20 10.22 -6.05
CA GLN A 68 10.41 9.43 -6.24
C GLN A 68 10.37 8.24 -5.27
N ALA A 69 10.55 7.03 -5.79
CA ALA A 69 10.67 5.85 -4.94
C ALA A 69 11.92 6.02 -4.05
N PRO A 70 11.81 5.85 -2.71
CA PRO A 70 12.96 5.94 -1.85
C PRO A 70 14.02 4.91 -2.26
N THR A 71 15.23 5.37 -2.54
CA THR A 71 16.43 4.53 -2.65
C THR A 71 16.81 4.04 -1.26
N GLY A 72 16.53 2.77 -0.96
CA GLY A 72 16.85 2.16 0.32
C GLY A 72 15.78 2.39 1.39
N ARG A 73 15.46 1.29 2.12
CA ARG A 73 14.33 1.08 3.04
C ARG A 73 12.94 1.05 2.40
N LEU A 74 12.19 -0.02 2.70
CA LEU A 74 10.73 0.02 2.68
C LEU A 74 10.32 1.09 3.72
N PRO A 75 9.78 2.24 3.30
CA PRO A 75 9.45 3.30 4.25
C PRO A 75 8.42 2.77 5.25
N VAL A 76 8.55 3.17 6.52
CA VAL A 76 7.47 3.05 7.49
C VAL A 76 6.29 3.79 6.89
N ILE A 77 5.27 3.05 6.47
CA ILE A 77 4.08 3.61 5.85
C ILE A 77 3.30 4.33 6.95
N GLU A 78 3.59 5.62 7.13
CA GLU A 78 2.65 6.51 7.80
C GLU A 78 1.41 6.59 6.92
N SER A 79 0.40 5.80 7.28
CA SER A 79 -0.91 5.84 6.65
C SER A 79 -1.62 7.13 7.06
N LYS A 80 -1.18 8.27 6.52
CA LYS A 80 -2.00 9.46 6.51
C LYS A 80 -3.04 9.25 5.41
N SER A 81 -4.04 8.40 5.67
CA SER A 81 -5.11 8.14 4.71
C SER A 81 -5.85 9.46 4.46
N PRO A 82 -5.82 9.99 3.23
CA PRO A 82 -6.43 11.27 2.98
C PRO A 82 -7.95 11.09 2.92
N GLY A 83 -8.63 11.60 3.95
CA GLY A 83 -9.87 12.36 3.79
C GLY A 83 -11.20 11.63 3.65
N VAL A 84 -11.27 10.33 3.33
CA VAL A 84 -12.59 9.67 3.16
C VAL A 84 -13.31 9.46 4.48
N GLY A 85 -12.60 9.06 5.55
CA GLY A 85 -13.24 8.85 6.86
C GLY A 85 -14.02 10.08 7.34
N HIS A 86 -13.38 11.26 7.36
CA HIS A 86 -14.01 12.47 7.87
C HIS A 86 -15.22 12.92 7.03
N SER A 87 -15.13 12.84 5.70
CA SER A 87 -16.25 13.22 4.82
C SER A 87 -17.47 12.30 5.00
N THR A 88 -17.24 10.99 5.10
CA THR A 88 -18.30 10.00 5.30
C THR A 88 -19.02 10.19 6.64
N TRP A 89 -18.28 10.46 7.73
CA TRP A 89 -18.88 10.73 9.04
C TRP A 89 -19.68 12.03 9.07
N ILE A 90 -19.21 13.09 8.40
CA ILE A 90 -19.94 14.35 8.26
C ILE A 90 -21.25 14.12 7.49
N ALA A 91 -21.19 13.42 6.36
CA ALA A 91 -22.37 13.10 5.57
C ALA A 91 -23.38 12.23 6.34
N ALA A 92 -22.90 11.24 7.11
CA ALA A 92 -23.73 10.42 7.99
C ALA A 92 -24.43 11.27 9.06
N GLY A 93 -23.71 12.21 9.68
CA GLY A 93 -24.28 13.14 10.66
C GLY A 93 -25.37 14.04 10.07
N LEU A 94 -25.15 14.57 8.86
CA LEU A 94 -26.14 15.40 8.16
C LEU A 94 -27.40 14.60 7.77
N LEU A 95 -27.23 13.35 7.31
CA LEU A 95 -28.34 12.44 7.02
C LEU A 95 -29.15 12.10 8.29
N LEU A 96 -28.47 11.85 9.40
CA LEU A 96 -29.11 11.58 10.68
C LEU A 96 -29.91 12.79 11.17
N LEU A 97 -29.38 14.00 11.01
CA LEU A 97 -30.09 15.26 11.30
C LEU A 97 -31.31 15.47 10.38
N ALA A 98 -31.19 15.13 9.09
CA ALA A 98 -32.33 15.19 8.17
C ALA A 98 -33.43 14.20 8.58
N PHE A 99 -33.05 12.99 9.01
CA PHE A 99 -33.97 11.97 9.50
C PHE A 99 -34.66 12.37 10.81
N THR A 100 -33.96 12.98 11.76
CA THR A 100 -34.57 13.46 13.01
C THR A 100 -35.52 14.63 12.77
N CYS A 101 -35.20 15.54 11.84
CA CYS A 101 -36.12 16.62 11.41
C CYS A 101 -37.41 16.06 10.77
N TRP A 102 -37.31 14.97 10.03
CA TRP A 102 -38.47 14.27 9.49
C TRP A 102 -39.32 13.62 10.61
N ALA A 103 -38.67 12.91 11.54
CA ALA A 103 -39.32 12.18 12.63
C ALA A 103 -40.03 13.09 13.66
N THR A 104 -39.58 14.34 13.80
CA THR A 104 -40.13 15.33 14.75
C THR A 104 -41.39 16.05 14.23
N GLY A 105 -42.00 15.58 13.13
CA GLY A 105 -43.33 16.02 12.72
C GLY A 105 -43.36 17.30 11.86
N GLY A 106 -42.25 17.65 11.20
CA GLY A 106 -42.27 18.56 10.05
C GLY A 106 -42.12 20.06 10.34
N ALA A 107 -41.97 20.50 11.59
CA ALA A 107 -41.68 21.90 11.91
C ALA A 107 -40.38 22.43 11.24
N LEU A 108 -39.46 21.51 10.93
CA LEU A 108 -38.20 21.77 10.23
C LEU A 108 -38.13 21.08 8.86
N ALA A 109 -39.27 20.79 8.22
CA ALA A 109 -39.33 20.07 6.95
C ALA A 109 -38.52 20.77 5.83
N SER A 110 -38.43 22.11 5.87
CA SER A 110 -37.63 22.89 4.92
C SER A 110 -36.12 22.63 5.02
N LEU A 111 -35.63 22.09 6.15
CA LEU A 111 -34.22 21.76 6.35
C LEU A 111 -33.82 20.38 5.81
N ILE A 112 -34.79 19.49 5.53
CA ILE A 112 -34.50 18.12 5.08
C ILE A 112 -33.79 18.13 3.73
N ALA A 113 -34.33 18.86 2.75
CA ALA A 113 -33.74 18.98 1.41
C ALA A 113 -32.32 19.57 1.42
N PRO A 114 -32.03 20.74 2.04
CA PRO A 114 -30.67 21.27 2.05
C PRO A 114 -29.69 20.39 2.83
N LEU A 115 -30.11 19.72 3.91
CA LEU A 115 -29.25 18.78 4.64
C LEU A 115 -28.90 17.56 3.78
N ALA A 116 -29.88 16.97 3.09
CA ALA A 116 -29.66 15.81 2.22
C ALA A 116 -28.80 16.17 1.00
N ILE A 117 -29.02 17.35 0.39
CA ILE A 117 -28.18 17.85 -0.70
C ILE A 117 -26.74 18.09 -0.19
N ALA A 118 -26.57 18.73 0.97
CA ALA A 118 -25.25 18.95 1.56
C ALA A 118 -24.53 17.62 1.84
N ALA A 119 -25.22 16.64 2.41
CA ALA A 119 -24.68 15.30 2.64
C ALA A 119 -24.24 14.64 1.33
N THR A 120 -25.08 14.70 0.28
CA THR A 120 -24.77 14.16 -1.04
C THR A 120 -23.56 14.83 -1.66
N LEU A 121 -23.44 16.15 -1.57
CA LEU A 121 -22.31 16.90 -2.14
C LEU A 121 -21.00 16.61 -1.38
N ILE A 122 -21.04 16.57 -0.05
CA ILE A 122 -19.85 16.32 0.78
C ILE A 122 -19.34 14.89 0.54
N ALA A 123 -20.22 13.89 0.60
CA ALA A 123 -19.86 12.50 0.32
C ALA A 123 -19.52 12.26 -1.16
N GLY A 124 -20.22 12.93 -2.07
CA GLY A 124 -20.12 12.71 -3.50
C GLY A 124 -18.95 13.42 -4.18
N LEU A 125 -18.34 14.44 -3.57
CA LEU A 125 -17.27 15.20 -4.21
C LEU A 125 -16.03 14.35 -4.54
N SER A 126 -15.66 13.41 -3.67
CA SER A 126 -14.56 12.46 -3.92
C SER A 126 -14.88 11.52 -5.08
N VAL A 127 -16.09 10.96 -5.09
CA VAL A 127 -16.60 10.02 -6.10
C VAL A 127 -16.73 10.72 -7.45
N ALA A 128 -17.30 11.92 -7.49
CA ALA A 128 -17.46 12.72 -8.71
C ALA A 128 -16.10 13.09 -9.32
N ARG A 129 -15.09 13.42 -8.50
CA ARG A 129 -13.72 13.64 -9.00
C ARG A 129 -13.09 12.36 -9.56
N ALA A 130 -13.34 11.21 -8.95
CA ALA A 130 -12.88 9.92 -9.48
C ALA A 130 -13.58 9.58 -10.81
N GLY A 131 -14.91 9.67 -10.86
CA GLY A 131 -15.70 9.46 -12.06
C GLY A 131 -15.31 10.41 -13.20
N TRP A 132 -15.05 11.69 -12.90
CA TRP A 132 -14.58 12.64 -13.92
C TRP A 132 -13.22 12.26 -14.52
N ARG A 133 -12.29 11.73 -13.71
CA ARG A 133 -11.01 11.20 -14.21
C ARG A 133 -11.24 9.98 -15.09
N ALA A 134 -12.10 9.06 -14.66
CA ALA A 134 -12.45 7.87 -15.43
C ALA A 134 -13.06 8.23 -16.79
N VAL A 135 -14.01 9.18 -16.84
CA VAL A 135 -14.58 9.70 -18.10
C VAL A 135 -13.51 10.32 -19.01
N LYS A 136 -12.61 11.14 -18.47
CA LYS A 136 -11.49 11.72 -19.26
C LYS A 136 -10.60 10.65 -19.87
N LEU A 137 -10.37 9.56 -19.15
CA LEU A 137 -9.63 8.40 -19.61
C LEU A 137 -10.50 7.43 -20.43
N ARG A 138 -11.75 7.79 -20.77
CA ARG A 138 -12.73 6.94 -21.47
C ARG A 138 -12.98 5.60 -20.77
N ALA A 139 -12.73 5.51 -19.46
CA ALA A 139 -13.05 4.36 -18.63
C ALA A 139 -14.40 4.61 -17.95
N LEU A 140 -15.37 3.73 -18.20
CA LEU A 140 -16.64 3.75 -17.48
C LEU A 140 -16.51 2.77 -16.31
N ASP A 141 -16.31 3.33 -15.11
CA ASP A 141 -16.17 2.59 -13.86
C ASP A 141 -17.39 2.79 -12.95
N MET A 142 -17.34 2.18 -11.76
CA MET A 142 -18.39 2.30 -10.76
C MET A 142 -18.56 3.74 -10.26
N ASN A 143 -17.50 4.56 -10.25
CA ASN A 143 -17.58 5.97 -9.85
C ASN A 143 -18.38 6.81 -10.84
N VAL A 144 -18.22 6.56 -12.15
CA VAL A 144 -19.04 7.19 -13.20
C VAL A 144 -20.51 6.83 -13.02
N LEU A 145 -20.81 5.54 -12.89
CA LEU A 145 -22.17 5.06 -12.68
C LEU A 145 -22.82 5.70 -11.44
N MET A 146 -22.11 5.71 -10.31
CA MET A 146 -22.60 6.29 -9.06
C MET A 146 -22.81 7.80 -9.17
N THR A 147 -21.93 8.51 -9.87
CA THR A 147 -22.07 9.96 -10.10
C THR A 147 -23.31 10.27 -10.95
N ILE A 148 -23.54 9.52 -12.02
CA ILE A 148 -24.72 9.68 -12.88
C ILE A 148 -26.01 9.38 -12.08
N ALA A 149 -26.02 8.29 -11.31
CA ALA A 149 -27.17 7.92 -10.48
C ALA A 149 -27.50 9.01 -9.45
N ALA A 150 -26.48 9.55 -8.77
CA ALA A 150 -26.67 10.64 -7.81
C ALA A 150 -27.21 11.91 -8.47
N VAL A 151 -26.68 12.30 -9.63
CA VAL A 151 -27.20 13.45 -10.39
C VAL A 151 -28.66 13.22 -10.83
N GLY A 152 -28.99 12.00 -11.27
CA GLY A 152 -30.36 11.61 -11.63
C GLY A 152 -31.33 11.73 -10.46
N ALA A 153 -30.98 11.17 -9.30
CA ALA A 153 -31.80 11.26 -8.09
C ALA A 153 -31.99 12.72 -7.63
N LEU A 154 -30.95 13.54 -7.69
CA LEU A 154 -31.06 14.99 -7.41
C LEU A 154 -31.97 15.70 -8.43
N ALA A 155 -31.92 15.33 -9.71
CA ALA A 155 -32.79 15.91 -10.73
C ALA A 155 -34.28 15.54 -10.54
N LEU A 156 -34.55 14.33 -10.05
CA LEU A 156 -35.89 13.86 -9.69
C LEU A 156 -36.41 14.42 -8.36
N ARG A 157 -35.57 15.17 -7.63
CA ARG A 157 -35.83 15.71 -6.29
C ARG A 157 -35.92 14.66 -5.18
N ASP A 158 -35.35 13.48 -5.41
CA ASP A 158 -35.22 12.40 -4.42
C ASP A 158 -33.96 12.59 -3.57
N TRP A 159 -33.95 13.70 -2.80
CA TRP A 159 -32.77 14.15 -2.04
C TRP A 159 -32.28 13.11 -1.04
N PHE A 160 -33.21 12.45 -0.36
CA PHE A 160 -32.89 11.47 0.68
C PHE A 160 -32.29 10.19 0.08
N GLU A 161 -32.80 9.75 -1.07
CA GLU A 161 -32.28 8.58 -1.77
C GLU A 161 -30.88 8.84 -2.33
N ALA A 162 -30.67 10.00 -2.96
CA ALA A 162 -29.35 10.43 -3.43
C ALA A 162 -28.31 10.44 -2.30
N ALA A 163 -28.68 11.02 -1.15
CA ALA A 163 -27.80 11.09 0.02
C ALA A 163 -27.49 9.71 0.59
N THR A 164 -28.52 8.86 0.75
CA THR A 164 -28.38 7.52 1.33
C THR A 164 -27.54 6.61 0.45
N ALA A 165 -27.80 6.56 -0.86
CA ALA A 165 -27.02 5.78 -1.81
C ALA A 165 -25.55 6.22 -1.82
N MET A 166 -25.30 7.54 -1.84
CA MET A 166 -23.94 8.08 -1.82
C MET A 166 -23.21 7.78 -0.50
N LEU A 167 -23.91 7.85 0.64
CA LEU A 167 -23.36 7.49 1.94
C LEU A 167 -22.96 6.01 1.99
N LEU A 168 -23.87 5.11 1.61
CA LEU A 168 -23.60 3.67 1.60
C LEU A 168 -22.41 3.35 0.70
N PHE A 169 -22.34 3.96 -0.48
CA PHE A 169 -21.21 3.80 -1.38
C PHE A 169 -19.88 4.25 -0.75
N ASN A 170 -19.86 5.43 -0.10
CA ASN A 170 -18.67 5.90 0.60
C ASN A 170 -18.27 5.00 1.78
N VAL A 171 -19.23 4.40 2.48
CA VAL A 171 -18.97 3.39 3.52
C VAL A 171 -18.32 2.15 2.90
N SER A 172 -18.82 1.66 1.75
CA SER A 172 -18.20 0.55 1.02
C SER A 172 -16.74 0.85 0.64
N LEU A 173 -16.48 2.03 0.06
CA LEU A 173 -15.11 2.46 -0.29
C LEU A 173 -14.21 2.58 0.95
N TRP A 174 -14.76 3.05 2.08
CA TRP A 174 -14.01 3.13 3.32
C TRP A 174 -13.67 1.74 3.89
N LEU A 175 -14.60 0.79 3.84
CA LEU A 175 -14.39 -0.59 4.27
C LEU A 175 -13.33 -1.30 3.42
N GLU A 176 -13.37 -1.09 2.10
CA GLU A 176 -12.39 -1.65 1.16
C GLU A 176 -10.97 -1.17 1.50
N ARG A 177 -10.78 0.14 1.60
CA ARG A 177 -9.46 0.74 1.94
C ARG A 177 -8.97 0.30 3.31
N SER A 178 -9.86 0.28 4.30
CA SER A 178 -9.52 -0.14 5.67
C SER A 178 -9.10 -1.61 5.73
N SER A 179 -9.70 -2.46 4.91
CA SER A 179 -9.35 -3.88 4.79
C SER A 179 -7.97 -4.06 4.14
N MET A 180 -7.69 -3.31 3.06
CA MET A 180 -6.38 -3.30 2.41
C MET A 180 -5.27 -2.77 3.34
N ASP A 181 -5.52 -1.69 4.06
CA ASP A 181 -4.57 -1.15 5.04
C ASP A 181 -4.29 -2.14 6.18
N ARG A 182 -5.30 -2.91 6.62
CA ARG A 182 -5.12 -3.95 7.63
C ARG A 182 -4.26 -5.10 7.11
N ALA A 183 -4.50 -5.56 5.89
CA ALA A 183 -3.67 -6.58 5.24
C ALA A 183 -2.22 -6.09 5.11
N ARG A 184 -2.02 -4.84 4.69
CA ARG A 184 -0.70 -4.20 4.56
C ARG A 184 0.06 -4.14 5.89
N ARG A 185 -0.60 -3.72 6.98
CA ARG A 185 0.02 -3.69 8.32
C ARG A 185 0.47 -5.07 8.80
N ALA A 186 -0.29 -6.12 8.50
CA ALA A 186 0.08 -7.49 8.86
C ALA A 186 1.35 -7.96 8.14
N VAL A 187 1.50 -7.63 6.84
CA VAL A 187 2.71 -7.96 6.06
C VAL A 187 3.91 -7.11 6.51
N HIS A 188 3.72 -5.81 6.75
CA HIS A 188 4.82 -4.93 7.21
C HIS A 188 5.34 -5.29 8.60
N GLY A 189 4.51 -5.87 9.48
CA GLY A 189 4.95 -6.35 10.79
C GLY A 189 6.07 -7.39 10.70
N LEU A 190 6.19 -8.11 9.58
CA LEU A 190 7.26 -9.08 9.34
C LEU A 190 8.57 -8.42 8.87
N VAL A 191 8.50 -7.28 8.18
CA VAL A 191 9.68 -6.52 7.69
C VAL A 191 10.37 -5.74 8.82
N GLN A 192 9.64 -5.37 9.87
CA GLN A 192 10.19 -4.69 11.06
C GLN A 192 11.02 -5.60 11.98
N LEU A 193 11.24 -6.86 11.59
CA LEU A 193 12.03 -7.81 12.38
C LEU A 193 13.54 -7.65 12.17
N THR A 194 13.96 -6.83 11.22
CA THR A 194 15.38 -6.49 11.01
C THR A 194 15.79 -5.36 11.96
N PRO A 195 16.85 -5.51 12.76
CA PRO A 195 17.38 -4.46 13.63
C PRO A 195 17.61 -3.13 12.90
N ALA A 196 17.41 -2.00 13.59
CA ALA A 196 17.69 -0.69 13.00
C ALA A 196 19.20 -0.36 12.97
N VAL A 197 20.01 -1.09 13.74
CA VAL A 197 21.43 -0.83 13.97
C VAL A 197 22.19 -2.16 13.96
N ALA A 198 23.38 -2.15 13.37
CA ALA A 198 24.36 -3.23 13.42
C ALA A 198 25.70 -2.70 13.96
N HIS A 199 26.36 -3.47 14.82
CA HIS A 199 27.65 -3.11 15.40
C HIS A 199 28.77 -3.62 14.50
N ARG A 200 29.23 -2.82 13.52
CA ARG A 200 30.34 -3.22 12.64
C ARG A 200 31.65 -3.26 13.41
N ILE A 201 32.45 -4.30 13.22
CA ILE A 201 33.79 -4.44 13.80
C ILE A 201 34.81 -3.94 12.76
N ASP A 202 35.41 -2.80 13.03
CA ASP A 202 36.54 -2.24 12.28
C ASP A 202 37.85 -2.36 13.09
N ALA A 203 38.96 -1.90 12.52
CA ALA A 203 40.26 -1.91 13.20
C ALA A 203 40.34 -0.94 14.40
N GLU A 204 39.34 -0.06 14.60
CA GLU A 204 39.37 1.06 15.55
C GLU A 204 38.44 0.87 16.76
N GLY A 205 37.68 -0.23 16.84
CA GLY A 205 36.89 -0.59 18.03
C GLY A 205 35.38 -0.68 17.82
N GLY A 206 34.94 -0.58 16.56
CA GLY A 206 33.58 -0.86 16.14
C GLY A 206 32.67 0.35 16.06
N THR A 207 31.83 0.39 15.01
CA THR A 207 30.96 1.51 14.67
C THR A 207 29.52 1.03 14.44
N ASP A 208 28.56 1.76 15.00
CA ASP A 208 27.13 1.51 14.80
C ASP A 208 26.68 2.04 13.42
N VAL A 209 26.17 1.16 12.57
CA VAL A 209 25.73 1.47 11.21
C VAL A 209 24.34 0.90 10.93
N SER A 210 23.67 1.39 9.88
CA SER A 210 22.47 0.70 9.37
C SER A 210 22.87 -0.66 8.79
N PRO A 211 22.09 -1.74 8.98
CA PRO A 211 22.37 -3.01 8.31
C PRO A 211 22.39 -2.89 6.78
N ASP A 212 21.67 -1.92 6.21
CA ASP A 212 21.66 -1.61 4.79
C ASP A 212 23.00 -1.07 4.26
N ASP A 213 23.83 -0.49 5.14
CA ASP A 213 25.14 0.10 4.78
C ASP A 213 26.28 -0.93 4.86
N LEU A 214 25.99 -2.15 5.33
CA LEU A 214 26.98 -3.21 5.47
C LEU A 214 27.33 -3.83 4.12
N LEU A 215 28.62 -4.03 3.90
CA LEU A 215 29.13 -4.70 2.70
C LEU A 215 29.44 -6.17 2.98
N VAL A 216 29.30 -6.99 1.94
CA VAL A 216 29.66 -8.42 2.00
C VAL A 216 31.12 -8.57 2.44
N GLY A 217 31.36 -9.45 3.42
CA GLY A 217 32.66 -9.69 4.03
C GLY A 217 33.00 -8.81 5.23
N GLU A 218 32.23 -7.75 5.52
CA GLU A 218 32.36 -7.02 6.79
C GLU A 218 31.97 -7.91 7.98
N ARG A 219 32.51 -7.60 9.16
CA ARG A 219 32.18 -8.32 10.40
C ARG A 219 31.30 -7.47 11.28
N VAL A 220 30.31 -8.08 11.89
CA VAL A 220 29.43 -7.44 12.87
C VAL A 220 29.42 -8.21 14.18
N LEU A 221 29.44 -7.49 15.29
CA LEU A 221 29.27 -8.02 16.63
C LEU A 221 27.78 -8.10 16.94
N VAL A 222 27.31 -9.28 17.35
CA VAL A 222 25.97 -9.48 17.87
C VAL A 222 26.08 -9.81 19.34
N LYS A 223 25.55 -8.94 20.21
CA LYS A 223 25.60 -9.15 21.65
C LYS A 223 24.52 -10.16 22.10
N PRO A 224 24.66 -10.75 23.29
CA PRO A 224 23.64 -11.61 23.87
C PRO A 224 22.27 -10.91 23.92
N GLY A 225 21.21 -11.62 23.54
CA GLY A 225 19.84 -11.07 23.49
C GLY A 225 19.57 -10.07 22.37
N GLU A 226 20.52 -9.81 21.46
CA GLU A 226 20.26 -8.98 20.29
C GLU A 226 19.68 -9.80 19.14
N ARG A 227 19.01 -9.13 18.21
CA ARG A 227 18.60 -9.73 16.94
C ARG A 227 19.78 -9.67 15.97
N ILE A 228 19.96 -10.73 15.21
CA ILE A 228 21.01 -10.81 14.19
C ILE A 228 20.63 -9.85 13.04
N PRO A 229 21.50 -8.88 12.67
CA PRO A 229 21.13 -7.83 11.70
C PRO A 229 21.22 -8.25 10.23
N VAL A 230 22.03 -9.25 9.93
CA VAL A 230 22.36 -9.69 8.56
C VAL A 230 22.44 -11.21 8.46
N ASP A 231 22.26 -11.71 7.24
CA ASP A 231 22.59 -13.10 6.93
C ASP A 231 24.12 -13.23 6.82
N GLY A 232 24.66 -14.28 7.44
CA GLY A 232 26.09 -14.43 7.52
C GLY A 232 26.57 -15.74 8.11
N VAL A 233 27.89 -15.84 8.25
CA VAL A 233 28.57 -16.99 8.86
C VAL A 233 29.29 -16.51 10.12
N ILE A 234 29.17 -17.25 11.21
CA ILE A 234 29.86 -16.93 12.46
C ILE A 234 31.37 -17.08 12.25
N SER A 235 32.12 -15.99 12.42
CA SER A 235 33.59 -16.00 12.38
C SER A 235 34.19 -16.34 13.75
N ALA A 236 33.52 -15.96 14.85
CA ALA A 236 33.95 -16.26 16.21
C ALA A 236 32.77 -16.24 17.20
N GLY A 237 32.89 -16.99 18.29
CA GLY A 237 31.86 -17.11 19.32
C GLY A 237 31.04 -18.40 19.22
N GLU A 238 30.27 -18.65 20.28
CA GLU A 238 29.32 -19.76 20.40
C GLU A 238 28.11 -19.25 21.17
N SER A 239 26.91 -19.55 20.68
CA SER A 239 25.65 -19.14 21.30
C SER A 239 24.50 -19.98 20.76
N SER A 240 23.43 -20.08 21.54
CA SER A 240 22.15 -20.61 21.07
C SER A 240 21.39 -19.53 20.30
N VAL A 241 20.87 -19.86 19.12
CA VAL A 241 20.13 -18.92 18.27
C VAL A 241 18.69 -19.39 18.10
N ASN A 242 17.74 -18.54 18.47
CA ASN A 242 16.32 -18.79 18.26
C ASN A 242 15.91 -18.34 16.84
N GLN A 243 15.56 -19.33 16.02
CA GLN A 243 15.21 -19.15 14.61
C GLN A 243 13.69 -19.20 14.33
N ALA A 244 12.85 -19.14 15.37
CA ALA A 244 11.39 -19.25 15.25
C ALA A 244 10.76 -18.27 14.26
N THR A 245 11.37 -17.10 14.07
CA THR A 245 10.94 -16.09 13.09
C THR A 245 10.93 -16.61 11.65
N ILE A 246 11.82 -17.55 11.32
CA ILE A 246 12.01 -18.07 9.96
C ILE A 246 11.51 -19.50 9.86
N THR A 247 11.92 -20.37 10.80
CA THR A 247 11.61 -21.80 10.74
C THR A 247 10.26 -22.15 11.37
N GLY A 248 9.73 -21.28 12.24
CA GLY A 248 8.55 -21.58 13.07
C GLY A 248 8.82 -22.50 14.25
N GLU A 249 10.06 -22.98 14.42
CA GLU A 249 10.46 -23.85 15.53
C GLU A 249 10.96 -23.01 16.72
N SER A 250 10.40 -23.26 17.91
CA SER A 250 10.70 -22.46 19.11
C SER A 250 11.96 -22.90 19.87
N MET A 251 12.54 -24.05 19.53
CA MET A 251 13.74 -24.56 20.19
C MET A 251 14.98 -23.83 19.63
N PRO A 252 15.80 -23.18 20.48
CA PRO A 252 17.06 -22.59 20.04
C PRO A 252 18.02 -23.66 19.50
N VAL A 253 18.77 -23.29 18.45
CA VAL A 253 19.78 -24.15 17.84
C VAL A 253 21.15 -23.66 18.27
N GLU A 254 22.01 -24.55 18.76
CA GLU A 254 23.39 -24.20 19.09
C GLU A 254 24.18 -23.86 17.83
N LYS A 255 24.94 -22.77 17.89
CA LYS A 255 25.69 -22.22 16.76
C LYS A 255 27.10 -21.86 17.19
N THR A 256 28.07 -22.26 16.37
CA THR A 256 29.50 -22.10 16.58
C THR A 256 30.18 -21.46 15.36
N ALA A 257 31.48 -21.16 15.46
CA ALA A 257 32.25 -20.63 14.34
C ALA A 257 32.18 -21.55 13.10
N GLY A 258 31.81 -20.98 11.96
CA GLY A 258 31.57 -21.69 10.71
C GLY A 258 30.10 -21.95 10.40
N ASP A 259 29.20 -21.81 11.38
CA ASP A 259 27.76 -22.01 11.15
C ASP A 259 27.07 -20.77 10.56
N GLU A 260 26.05 -21.02 9.74
CA GLU A 260 25.19 -19.98 9.16
C GLU A 260 24.16 -19.44 10.17
N VAL A 261 23.93 -18.13 10.09
CA VAL A 261 22.93 -17.39 10.86
C VAL A 261 22.13 -16.47 9.95
N TYR A 262 20.87 -16.23 10.34
CA TYR A 262 19.91 -15.50 9.52
C TYR A 262 19.47 -14.19 10.19
N ALA A 263 19.27 -13.16 9.39
CA ALA A 263 18.77 -11.86 9.81
C ALA A 263 17.38 -11.99 10.47
N GLY A 264 17.18 -11.24 11.55
CA GLY A 264 15.93 -11.20 12.33
C GLY A 264 15.74 -12.35 13.32
N THR A 265 16.64 -13.35 13.33
CA THR A 265 16.71 -14.36 14.40
C THR A 265 17.30 -13.76 15.68
N HIS A 266 17.04 -14.40 16.83
CA HIS A 266 17.43 -13.86 18.14
C HIS A 266 18.64 -14.61 18.68
N ASN A 267 19.71 -13.87 18.98
CA ASN A 267 20.87 -14.40 19.64
C ASN A 267 20.58 -14.66 21.12
N GLY A 268 20.98 -15.81 21.62
CA GLY A 268 20.84 -16.22 23.02
C GLY A 268 21.89 -15.59 23.91
N GLU A 269 22.65 -16.43 24.61
CA GLU A 269 23.47 -16.01 25.75
C GLU A 269 24.92 -15.62 25.38
N GLY A 270 25.44 -16.08 24.24
CA GLY A 270 26.82 -15.82 23.80
C GLY A 270 26.93 -14.63 22.86
N ALA A 271 28.10 -13.99 22.82
CA ALA A 271 28.41 -12.98 21.81
C ALA A 271 28.92 -13.65 20.53
N LEU A 272 28.44 -13.19 19.37
CA LEU A 272 28.82 -13.73 18.07
C LEU A 272 29.47 -12.65 17.22
N GLU A 273 30.60 -12.96 16.59
CA GLU A 273 31.11 -12.21 15.45
C GLU A 273 30.59 -12.87 14.18
N VAL A 274 29.81 -12.13 13.39
CA VAL A 274 29.19 -12.63 12.15
C VAL A 274 29.80 -11.91 10.96
N ARG A 275 30.28 -12.66 9.98
CA ARG A 275 30.73 -12.12 8.70
C ARG A 275 29.55 -12.04 7.74
N VAL A 276 29.30 -10.86 7.18
CA VAL A 276 28.20 -10.62 6.22
C VAL A 276 28.42 -11.47 4.98
N ASP A 277 27.41 -12.27 4.62
CA ASP A 277 27.46 -13.12 3.42
C ASP A 277 26.66 -12.50 2.26
N HIS A 278 25.50 -11.92 2.57
CA HIS A 278 24.62 -11.26 1.61
C HIS A 278 24.26 -9.83 2.05
N PRO A 279 24.04 -8.89 1.11
CA PRO A 279 23.47 -7.57 1.43
C PRO A 279 22.11 -7.71 2.13
N ALA A 280 21.75 -6.76 2.99
CA ALA A 280 20.46 -6.80 3.72
C ALA A 280 19.23 -6.95 2.79
N ALA A 281 19.27 -6.31 1.62
CA ALA A 281 18.24 -6.41 0.58
C ALA A 281 18.10 -7.82 -0.01
N GLU A 282 19.13 -8.66 0.10
CA GLU A 282 19.17 -10.03 -0.45
C GLU A 282 19.07 -11.11 0.64
N SER A 283 18.87 -10.71 1.90
CA SER A 283 18.68 -11.64 3.02
C SER A 283 17.51 -12.61 2.82
N THR A 284 17.56 -13.74 3.52
CA THR A 284 16.54 -14.78 3.58
C THR A 284 15.18 -14.19 3.96
N LEU A 285 15.16 -13.30 4.96
CA LEU A 285 13.94 -12.62 5.38
C LEU A 285 13.40 -11.67 4.30
N ALA A 286 14.27 -10.94 3.60
CA ALA A 286 13.87 -10.12 2.45
C ALA A 286 13.37 -10.98 1.27
N HIS A 287 13.94 -12.16 1.07
CA HIS A 287 13.49 -13.11 0.05
C HIS A 287 12.09 -13.66 0.36
N ILE A 288 11.85 -14.12 1.61
CA ILE A 288 10.53 -14.58 2.06
C ILE A 288 9.50 -13.44 1.94
N ALA A 289 9.85 -12.23 2.36
CA ALA A 289 8.97 -11.06 2.23
C ALA A 289 8.59 -10.80 0.77
N ARG A 290 9.55 -10.84 -0.16
CA ARG A 290 9.28 -10.72 -1.61
C ARG A 290 8.41 -11.84 -2.14
N GLN A 291 8.64 -13.08 -1.75
CA GLN A 291 7.82 -14.22 -2.20
C GLN A 291 6.38 -14.11 -1.70
N VAL A 292 6.18 -13.73 -0.44
CA VAL A 292 4.85 -13.48 0.12
C VAL A 292 4.17 -12.32 -0.61
N GLU A 293 4.89 -11.24 -0.84
CA GLU A 293 4.41 -10.09 -1.61
C GLU A 293 3.97 -10.50 -3.02
N GLN A 294 4.82 -11.22 -3.76
CA GLN A 294 4.50 -11.73 -5.10
C GLN A 294 3.28 -12.65 -5.11
N ALA A 295 3.12 -13.52 -4.10
CA ALA A 295 1.97 -14.40 -3.99
C ALA A 295 0.65 -13.63 -3.71
N GLN A 296 0.72 -12.51 -2.98
CA GLN A 296 -0.44 -11.65 -2.68
C GLN A 296 -0.85 -10.75 -3.86
N VAL A 297 0.00 -10.59 -4.88
CA VAL A 297 -0.31 -9.79 -6.10
C VAL A 297 -1.37 -10.47 -6.99
N HIS A 298 -1.77 -11.71 -6.68
CA HIS A 298 -2.88 -12.37 -7.36
C HIS A 298 -4.25 -11.79 -6.94
N ARG A 299 -4.83 -11.03 -7.87
CA ARG A 299 -6.17 -10.42 -7.83
C ARG A 299 -7.23 -11.38 -7.26
N ALA A 300 -7.98 -10.92 -6.25
CA ALA A 300 -9.17 -11.65 -5.80
C ALA A 300 -10.17 -11.78 -6.97
N PRO A 301 -10.62 -12.99 -7.35
CA PRO A 301 -11.50 -13.22 -8.49
C PRO A 301 -12.79 -12.39 -8.46
N THR A 302 -13.29 -12.08 -7.27
CA THR A 302 -14.54 -11.34 -7.02
C THR A 302 -14.48 -9.87 -7.41
N ALA A 303 -13.34 -9.18 -7.24
CA ALA A 303 -13.20 -7.78 -7.63
C ALA A 303 -13.27 -7.59 -9.16
N ARG A 304 -12.79 -8.58 -9.93
CA ARG A 304 -12.88 -8.57 -11.40
C ARG A 304 -14.32 -8.59 -11.90
N PHE A 305 -15.23 -9.22 -11.17
CA PHE A 305 -16.63 -9.39 -11.59
C PHE A 305 -17.40 -8.07 -11.56
N VAL A 306 -17.29 -7.29 -10.47
CA VAL A 306 -18.02 -6.02 -10.32
C VAL A 306 -17.57 -5.00 -11.37
N ASP A 307 -16.26 -4.89 -11.60
CA ASP A 307 -15.68 -4.04 -12.65
C ASP A 307 -16.12 -4.44 -14.06
N GLN A 308 -16.12 -5.75 -14.35
CA GLN A 308 -16.54 -6.26 -15.64
C GLN A 308 -18.04 -6.02 -15.86
N PHE A 309 -18.84 -6.16 -14.80
CA PHE A 309 -20.26 -5.84 -14.82
C PHE A 309 -20.48 -4.34 -15.09
N ALA A 310 -19.81 -3.44 -14.37
CA ALA A 310 -19.93 -2.00 -14.57
C ALA A 310 -19.59 -1.58 -16.01
N ARG A 311 -18.47 -2.08 -16.57
CA ARG A 311 -18.08 -1.77 -17.97
C ARG A 311 -19.15 -2.17 -19.00
N ARG A 312 -19.91 -3.24 -18.73
CA ARG A 312 -20.96 -3.72 -19.64
C ARG A 312 -22.31 -3.04 -19.38
N TYR A 313 -22.63 -2.77 -18.12
CA TYR A 313 -23.93 -2.25 -17.68
C TYR A 313 -24.01 -0.72 -17.79
N THR A 314 -22.98 0.03 -17.39
CA THR A 314 -22.97 1.50 -17.42
C THR A 314 -23.27 2.13 -18.80
N PRO A 315 -22.81 1.58 -19.95
CA PRO A 315 -23.16 2.14 -21.26
C PRO A 315 -24.53 1.70 -21.82
N VAL A 316 -25.24 0.75 -21.18
CA VAL A 316 -26.56 0.24 -21.62
C VAL A 316 -27.68 0.98 -20.90
#